data_AF-A0A9D7SK66-F1
#
_entry.id   AF-A0A9D7SK66-F1
#
_cell.length_a   1.000
_cell.length_b   1.000
_cell.length_c   1.000
_cell.angle_alpha   90.00
_cell.angle_beta   90.00
_cell.angle_gamma   90.00
#
_symmetry.space_group_name_H-M   'P 1'
#
loop_
_entity.id
_entity.type
_entity.pdbx_description
1 polymer ?
#
loop_
_entity_poly.entity_id
_entity_poly.type
_entity_poly.pdbx_seq_one_letter_code
_entity_poly.pdbx_strand_id
1 'polypeptide(L)'
;MNAAEKPRHAPEKPARDVATRGQVFTPPAIVERMLALIRNKGRVLEPACGDGAFVARIPPHYPDVVAIEVDPAHCPEGALNADFFTYPEVEKFDTVIGNPPYVKARDIPPTTRRHFSTQLLDGHANLYLHFIEKCVRHLKPGGELIFITPRDFLKATGAARLNTWLFDQGTITDFEDLGDTRVFEGVTPNCAIWRFEKGNMSRRLTDRRRSVCTVGQIMFTHGIYSVPLKSVFAVKVGAVSGADDIFTNAELGNEDFVCSKTAQTGELRRMIFDAPLPCLEQFKERLLARRVARFDEHNWWKWGRRHHVSDGPRIYVNQKTRHAAPFFLNDCKNYDGSVLALFPHRADLDAGALSRLTLMLNEVDWHELGFVCDGRFLFAQRSLENALLPEDFAAYEVEGLV
;
A
#
# COMPACT_ATOMS: atom_id res chain seq x y z
N MET A 1 -25.60 -63.19 -6.97
CA MET A 1 -25.80 -61.87 -7.61
C MET A 1 -26.17 -60.90 -6.51
N ASN A 2 -25.25 -60.02 -6.11
CA ASN A 2 -25.57 -58.86 -5.29
C ASN A 2 -24.70 -57.73 -5.84
N ALA A 3 -25.33 -56.79 -6.54
CA ALA A 3 -24.67 -55.64 -7.13
C ALA A 3 -24.38 -54.63 -6.01
N ALA A 4 -23.10 -54.35 -5.79
CA ALA A 4 -22.66 -53.29 -4.90
C ALA A 4 -23.00 -51.92 -5.52
N GLU A 5 -23.73 -51.10 -4.76
CA GLU A 5 -23.99 -49.69 -5.10
C GLU A 5 -22.68 -48.90 -5.19
N LYS A 6 -22.52 -48.11 -6.26
CA LYS A 6 -21.42 -47.16 -6.40
C LYS A 6 -21.60 -46.01 -5.39
N PRO A 7 -20.51 -45.52 -4.76
CA PRO A 7 -20.58 -44.39 -3.84
C PRO A 7 -21.01 -43.12 -4.58
N ARG A 8 -21.96 -42.39 -3.98
CA ARG A 8 -22.44 -41.09 -4.47
C ARG A 8 -21.26 -40.11 -4.49
N HIS A 9 -21.04 -39.45 -5.63
CA HIS A 9 -20.08 -38.35 -5.73
C HIS A 9 -20.38 -37.29 -4.67
N ALA A 10 -19.37 -36.91 -3.89
CA ALA A 10 -19.41 -35.68 -3.11
C ALA A 10 -19.66 -34.50 -4.08
N PRO A 11 -20.49 -33.51 -3.71
CA PRO A 11 -20.72 -32.35 -4.57
C PRO A 11 -19.39 -31.66 -4.86
N GLU A 12 -19.11 -31.39 -6.14
CA GLU A 12 -17.98 -30.56 -6.55
C GLU A 12 -18.08 -29.21 -5.85
N LYS A 13 -17.00 -28.79 -5.19
CA LYS A 13 -16.94 -27.46 -4.58
C LYS A 13 -17.13 -26.41 -5.70
N PRO A 14 -17.99 -25.40 -5.51
CA PRO A 14 -18.23 -24.38 -6.53
C PRO A 14 -16.92 -23.68 -6.91
N ALA A 15 -16.80 -23.33 -8.20
CA ALA A 15 -15.63 -22.70 -8.76
C ALA A 15 -15.40 -21.30 -8.15
N ARG A 16 -14.13 -20.98 -7.89
CA ARG A 16 -13.70 -19.75 -7.20
C ARG A 16 -13.89 -18.52 -8.09
N ASP A 17 -14.44 -17.43 -7.57
CA ASP A 17 -14.50 -16.13 -8.25
C ASP A 17 -13.54 -15.10 -7.61
N VAL A 18 -12.26 -15.25 -7.95
CA VAL A 18 -11.21 -14.32 -7.53
C VAL A 18 -11.38 -12.95 -8.21
N ALA A 19 -11.91 -12.91 -9.43
CA ALA A 19 -11.89 -11.73 -10.30
C ALA A 19 -12.98 -10.70 -9.95
N THR A 20 -14.19 -11.15 -9.60
CA THR A 20 -15.32 -10.26 -9.32
C THR A 20 -15.63 -10.14 -7.83
N ARG A 21 -15.37 -11.19 -7.04
CA ARG A 21 -15.69 -11.24 -5.61
C ARG A 21 -14.47 -11.16 -4.69
N GLY A 22 -13.26 -11.26 -5.25
CA GLY A 22 -12.03 -11.19 -4.46
C GLY A 22 -11.89 -12.33 -3.46
N GLN A 23 -12.47 -13.50 -3.78
CA GLN A 23 -12.44 -14.68 -2.91
C GLN A 23 -11.01 -15.22 -2.77
N VAL A 24 -10.39 -14.89 -1.64
CA VAL A 24 -9.03 -15.31 -1.29
C VAL A 24 -9.12 -16.09 0.02
N PHE A 25 -9.04 -17.42 -0.07
CA PHE A 25 -9.15 -18.29 1.10
C PHE A 25 -7.87 -18.25 1.94
N THR A 26 -8.05 -18.06 3.25
CA THR A 26 -6.95 -17.97 4.21
C THR A 26 -6.34 -19.34 4.49
N PRO A 27 -5.04 -19.56 4.24
CA PRO A 27 -4.39 -20.83 4.55
C PRO A 27 -4.51 -21.19 6.04
N PRO A 28 -4.63 -22.48 6.40
CA PRO A 28 -4.78 -22.89 7.80
C PRO A 28 -3.72 -22.30 8.75
N ALA A 29 -2.45 -22.27 8.32
CA ALA A 29 -1.37 -21.70 9.13
C ALA A 29 -1.56 -20.20 9.45
N ILE A 30 -2.18 -19.43 8.55
CA ILE A 30 -2.51 -18.01 8.77
C ILE A 30 -3.71 -17.89 9.68
N VAL A 31 -4.73 -18.74 9.51
CA VAL A 31 -5.90 -18.78 10.39
C VAL A 31 -5.49 -19.03 11.84
N GLU A 32 -4.65 -20.04 12.10
CA GLU A 32 -4.17 -20.34 13.46
C GLU A 32 -3.40 -19.16 14.06
N ARG A 33 -2.54 -18.49 13.27
CA ARG A 33 -1.79 -17.32 13.73
C ARG A 33 -2.70 -16.15 14.09
N MET A 34 -3.75 -15.90 13.30
CA MET A 34 -4.72 -14.84 13.59
C MET A 34 -5.59 -15.17 14.81
N LEU A 35 -6.03 -16.43 14.95
CA LEU A 35 -6.79 -16.87 16.13
C LEU A 35 -5.96 -16.74 17.42
N ALA A 36 -4.66 -16.99 17.35
CA ALA A 36 -3.75 -16.82 18.48
C ALA A 36 -3.61 -15.36 18.96
N LEU A 37 -4.04 -14.37 18.17
CA LEU A 37 -4.03 -12.95 18.56
C LEU A 37 -5.27 -12.56 19.38
N ILE A 38 -6.32 -13.38 19.43
CA ILE A 38 -7.54 -13.08 20.17
C ILE A 38 -7.23 -12.98 21.67
N ARG A 39 -7.67 -11.87 22.28
CA ARG A 39 -7.54 -11.65 23.74
C ARG A 39 -8.87 -11.58 24.46
N ASN A 40 -9.92 -11.19 23.74
CA ASN A 40 -11.26 -11.08 24.29
C ASN A 40 -11.97 -12.45 24.28
N LYS A 41 -13.00 -12.60 25.14
CA LYS A 41 -13.80 -13.84 25.28
C LYS A 41 -15.29 -13.61 25.00
N GLY A 42 -15.62 -12.46 24.42
CA GLY A 42 -16.99 -12.01 24.21
C GLY A 42 -17.56 -12.39 22.84
N ARG A 43 -18.48 -11.57 22.31
CA ARG A 43 -19.10 -11.83 21.00
C ARG A 43 -18.08 -11.65 19.88
N VAL A 44 -18.11 -12.54 18.89
CA VAL A 44 -17.21 -12.53 17.73
C VAL A 44 -17.97 -12.26 16.44
N LEU A 45 -17.38 -11.46 15.56
CA LEU A 45 -17.86 -11.23 14.19
C LEU A 45 -16.80 -11.65 13.16
N GLU A 46 -17.21 -12.43 12.17
CA GLU A 46 -16.49 -12.70 10.93
C GLU A 46 -17.29 -12.11 9.74
N PRO A 47 -16.93 -10.91 9.24
CA PRO A 47 -17.80 -10.12 8.38
C PRO A 47 -17.80 -10.55 6.88
N ALA A 48 -16.87 -11.41 6.49
CA ALA A 48 -16.73 -11.97 5.13
C ALA A 48 -16.14 -13.37 5.27
N CYS A 49 -16.96 -14.33 5.73
CA CYS A 49 -16.44 -15.58 6.25
C CYS A 49 -16.01 -16.60 5.18
N GLY A 50 -16.38 -16.41 3.91
CA GLY A 50 -16.09 -17.38 2.87
C GLY A 50 -16.60 -18.76 3.27
N ASP A 51 -15.75 -19.79 3.21
CA ASP A 51 -16.07 -21.17 3.63
C ASP A 51 -16.01 -21.39 5.14
N GLY A 52 -15.92 -20.32 5.93
CA GLY A 52 -15.92 -20.33 7.38
C GLY A 52 -14.59 -20.75 7.99
N ALA A 53 -13.48 -20.41 7.34
CA ALA A 53 -12.14 -20.79 7.80
C ALA A 53 -11.86 -20.40 9.26
N PHE A 54 -12.32 -19.22 9.71
CA PHE A 54 -12.16 -18.77 11.09
C PHE A 54 -13.28 -19.29 11.99
N VAL A 55 -14.55 -19.06 11.66
CA VAL A 55 -15.71 -19.48 12.48
C VAL A 55 -15.70 -20.96 12.82
N ALA A 56 -15.29 -21.84 11.90
CA ALA A 56 -15.20 -23.28 12.15
C ALA A 56 -14.15 -23.67 13.20
N ARG A 57 -13.24 -22.76 13.55
CA ARG A 57 -12.14 -22.96 14.52
C ARG A 57 -12.29 -22.10 15.77
N ILE A 58 -13.28 -21.22 15.84
CA ILE A 58 -13.58 -20.48 17.07
C ILE A 58 -14.11 -21.49 18.11
N PRO A 59 -13.49 -21.57 19.30
CA PRO A 59 -13.92 -22.54 20.30
C PRO A 59 -15.39 -22.35 20.75
N PRO A 60 -16.11 -23.44 21.10
CA PRO A 60 -17.51 -23.37 21.52
C PRO A 60 -17.78 -22.57 22.80
N HIS A 61 -16.74 -22.18 23.55
CA HIS A 61 -16.90 -21.39 24.76
C HIS A 61 -17.12 -19.89 24.50
N TYR A 62 -17.00 -19.43 23.25
CA TYR A 62 -17.38 -18.07 22.88
C TYR A 62 -18.91 -17.96 22.84
N PRO A 63 -19.50 -16.94 23.49
CA PRO A 63 -20.94 -16.89 23.77
C PRO A 63 -21.82 -16.65 22.54
N ASP A 64 -21.31 -16.00 21.50
CA ASP A 64 -22.03 -15.71 20.25
C ASP A 64 -21.02 -15.43 19.14
N VAL A 65 -21.16 -16.11 18.00
CA VAL A 65 -20.28 -15.98 16.83
C VAL A 65 -21.15 -15.71 15.62
N VAL A 66 -21.04 -14.50 15.07
CA VAL A 66 -21.76 -14.08 13.87
C VAL A 66 -20.81 -14.16 12.68
N ALA A 67 -21.15 -14.98 11.69
CA ALA A 67 -20.43 -15.07 10.42
C ALA A 67 -21.34 -14.60 9.28
N ILE A 68 -20.80 -13.82 8.34
CA ILE A 68 -21.55 -13.23 7.24
C ILE A 68 -20.83 -13.53 5.92
N GLU A 69 -21.56 -14.04 4.93
CA GLU A 69 -21.05 -14.27 3.58
C GLU A 69 -22.08 -13.83 2.54
N VAL A 70 -21.66 -13.00 1.58
CA VAL A 70 -22.55 -12.47 0.54
C VAL A 70 -22.87 -13.51 -0.52
N ASP A 71 -21.95 -14.44 -0.78
CA ASP A 71 -22.10 -15.50 -1.75
C ASP A 71 -22.81 -16.74 -1.17
N PRO A 72 -24.06 -17.03 -1.57
CA PRO A 72 -24.77 -18.21 -1.08
C PRO A 72 -24.07 -19.52 -1.42
N ALA A 73 -23.20 -19.56 -2.45
CA ALA A 73 -22.45 -20.76 -2.82
C ALA A 73 -21.29 -21.08 -1.84
N HIS A 74 -20.84 -20.10 -1.07
CA HIS A 74 -19.76 -20.26 -0.10
C HIS A 74 -20.21 -20.05 1.34
N CYS A 75 -21.42 -19.52 1.58
CA CYS A 75 -21.97 -19.30 2.91
C CYS A 75 -22.15 -20.64 3.68
N PRO A 76 -21.41 -20.87 4.78
CA PRO A 76 -21.51 -22.10 5.54
C PRO A 76 -22.84 -22.17 6.32
N GLU A 77 -23.22 -23.38 6.72
CA GLU A 77 -24.39 -23.59 7.58
C GLU A 77 -24.24 -22.82 8.90
N GLY A 78 -25.28 -22.08 9.28
CA GLY A 78 -25.27 -21.21 10.47
C GLY A 78 -24.74 -19.79 10.24
N ALA A 79 -24.09 -19.50 9.10
CA ALA A 79 -23.74 -18.13 8.72
C ALA A 79 -24.92 -17.39 8.08
N LEU A 80 -24.87 -16.06 8.15
CA LEU A 80 -25.85 -15.18 7.53
C LEU A 80 -25.47 -14.95 6.07
N ASN A 81 -26.32 -15.40 5.14
CA ASN A 81 -26.17 -15.04 3.74
C ASN A 81 -26.67 -13.60 3.49
N ALA A 82 -25.77 -12.63 3.60
CA ALA A 82 -26.10 -11.22 3.50
C ALA A 82 -24.90 -10.37 3.07
N ASP A 83 -25.16 -9.18 2.54
CA ASP A 83 -24.13 -8.16 2.36
C ASP A 83 -23.79 -7.55 3.73
N PHE A 84 -22.55 -7.70 4.19
CA PHE A 84 -22.07 -7.13 5.45
C PHE A 84 -22.41 -5.65 5.62
N PHE A 85 -22.40 -4.86 4.54
CA PHE A 85 -22.71 -3.43 4.64
C PHE A 85 -24.17 -3.15 5.02
N THR A 86 -25.07 -4.12 4.89
CA THR A 86 -26.45 -4.05 5.38
C THR A 86 -26.60 -4.45 6.85
N TYR A 87 -25.59 -5.09 7.45
CA TYR A 87 -25.63 -5.49 8.85
C TYR A 87 -25.63 -4.26 9.77
N PRO A 88 -26.52 -4.21 10.78
CA PRO A 88 -26.81 -2.98 11.50
C PRO A 88 -25.74 -2.65 12.55
N GLU A 89 -25.24 -1.42 12.54
CA GLU A 89 -24.17 -0.97 13.44
C GLU A 89 -24.53 -0.95 14.93
N VAL A 90 -25.81 -1.14 15.28
CA VAL A 90 -26.23 -1.30 16.69
C VAL A 90 -25.67 -2.59 17.30
N GLU A 91 -25.38 -3.60 16.47
CA GLU A 91 -24.72 -4.83 16.90
C GLU A 91 -23.25 -4.57 17.18
N LYS A 92 -22.83 -4.81 18.43
CA LYS A 92 -21.44 -4.59 18.88
C LYS A 92 -20.76 -5.88 19.30
N PHE A 93 -19.45 -5.95 19.00
CA PHE A 93 -18.62 -7.13 19.19
C PHE A 93 -17.38 -6.82 20.03
N ASP A 94 -16.91 -7.85 20.74
CA ASP A 94 -15.67 -7.80 21.51
C ASP A 94 -14.47 -8.17 20.62
N THR A 95 -14.68 -9.04 19.63
CA THR A 95 -13.68 -9.42 18.63
C THR A 95 -14.29 -9.39 17.23
N VAL A 96 -13.59 -8.78 16.28
CA VAL A 96 -13.85 -8.93 14.85
C VAL A 96 -12.62 -9.57 14.23
N ILE A 97 -12.77 -10.62 13.44
CA ILE A 97 -11.66 -11.35 12.83
C ILE A 97 -11.99 -11.73 11.38
N GLY A 98 -11.01 -11.73 10.49
CA GLY A 98 -11.20 -12.28 9.15
C GLY A 98 -10.25 -11.77 8.08
N ASN A 99 -10.48 -12.23 6.85
CA ASN A 99 -9.82 -11.76 5.64
C ASN A 99 -10.84 -11.03 4.76
N PRO A 100 -10.91 -9.69 4.79
CA PRO A 100 -11.87 -8.95 3.97
C PRO A 100 -11.55 -9.09 2.47
N PRO A 101 -12.53 -8.93 1.57
CA PRO A 101 -12.34 -9.11 0.12
C PRO A 101 -11.50 -7.99 -0.53
N TYR A 102 -10.56 -8.36 -1.40
CA TYR A 102 -9.63 -7.42 -2.05
C TYR A 102 -10.12 -6.95 -3.43
N VAL A 103 -11.24 -6.23 -3.46
CA VAL A 103 -11.90 -5.80 -4.71
C VAL A 103 -11.59 -4.33 -5.03
N LYS A 104 -11.08 -4.05 -6.22
CA LYS A 104 -10.82 -2.67 -6.69
C LYS A 104 -12.15 -1.92 -6.80
N ALA A 105 -12.14 -0.62 -6.50
CA ALA A 105 -13.35 0.21 -6.47
C ALA A 105 -14.29 0.04 -7.67
N ARG A 106 -13.73 0.00 -8.90
CA ARG A 106 -14.50 -0.16 -10.15
C ARG A 106 -15.22 -1.50 -10.26
N ASP A 107 -14.76 -2.52 -9.55
CA ASP A 107 -15.24 -3.91 -9.61
C ASP A 107 -16.19 -4.21 -8.44
N ILE A 108 -16.35 -3.30 -7.46
CA ILE A 108 -17.29 -3.46 -6.34
C ILE A 108 -18.74 -3.43 -6.87
N PRO A 109 -19.62 -4.38 -6.50
CA PRO A 109 -21.02 -4.35 -6.94
C PRO A 109 -21.75 -3.05 -6.58
N PRO A 110 -22.51 -2.43 -7.50
CA PRO A 110 -23.30 -1.22 -7.20
C PRO A 110 -24.28 -1.40 -6.03
N THR A 111 -24.80 -2.63 -5.88
CA THR A 111 -25.68 -3.03 -4.79
C THR A 111 -25.02 -2.94 -3.42
N THR A 112 -23.71 -3.15 -3.34
CA THR A 112 -22.92 -2.99 -2.11
C THR A 112 -22.50 -1.54 -1.92
N ARG A 113 -22.05 -0.86 -2.99
CA ARG A 113 -21.61 0.55 -2.92
C ARG A 113 -22.68 1.49 -2.37
N ARG A 114 -23.96 1.27 -2.69
CA ARG A 114 -25.06 2.10 -2.17
C ARG A 114 -25.21 2.06 -0.64
N HIS A 115 -24.63 1.05 0.02
CA HIS A 115 -24.65 0.89 1.47
C HIS A 115 -23.42 1.51 2.15
N PHE A 116 -22.48 2.06 1.39
CA PHE A 116 -21.35 2.79 1.97
C PHE A 116 -21.83 4.12 2.54
N SER A 117 -21.70 4.28 3.85
CA SER A 117 -22.05 5.50 4.59
C SER A 117 -20.83 6.36 4.93
N THR A 118 -19.63 5.81 4.84
CA THR A 118 -18.41 6.47 5.29
C THR A 118 -17.98 7.60 4.35
N GLN A 119 -17.56 8.71 4.93
CA GLN A 119 -16.93 9.82 4.22
C GLN A 119 -15.39 9.77 4.30
N LEU A 120 -14.82 8.77 4.98
CA LEU A 120 -13.36 8.65 5.20
C LEU A 120 -12.60 8.14 3.98
N LEU A 121 -13.32 7.57 3.01
CA LEU A 121 -12.76 6.94 1.82
C LEU A 121 -13.33 7.61 0.57
N ASP A 122 -12.52 7.66 -0.48
CA ASP A 122 -12.97 8.14 -1.78
C ASP A 122 -13.55 7.01 -2.65
N GLY A 123 -14.10 7.36 -3.81
CA GLY A 123 -14.65 6.40 -4.76
C GLY A 123 -13.63 5.48 -5.44
N HIS A 124 -12.35 5.59 -5.11
CA HIS A 124 -11.27 4.73 -5.62
C HIS A 124 -10.74 3.75 -4.56
N ALA A 125 -11.24 3.81 -3.33
CA ALA A 125 -10.88 2.91 -2.25
C ALA A 125 -11.18 1.44 -2.58
N ASN A 126 -10.25 0.55 -2.21
CA ASN A 126 -10.48 -0.89 -2.28
C ASN A 126 -11.53 -1.30 -1.23
N LEU A 127 -12.34 -2.32 -1.54
CA LEU A 127 -13.41 -2.81 -0.69
C LEU A 127 -12.94 -3.13 0.75
N TYR A 128 -11.75 -3.71 0.92
CA TYR A 128 -11.25 -4.05 2.26
C TYR A 128 -11.10 -2.82 3.17
N LEU A 129 -10.87 -1.61 2.63
CA LEU A 129 -10.79 -0.37 3.42
C LEU A 129 -12.15 -0.02 4.03
N HIS A 130 -13.23 -0.24 3.28
CA HIS A 130 -14.59 -0.06 3.78
C HIS A 130 -14.94 -1.09 4.86
N PHE A 131 -14.43 -2.33 4.72
CA PHE A 131 -14.54 -3.34 5.78
C PHE A 131 -13.82 -2.91 7.06
N ILE A 132 -12.57 -2.43 6.97
CA ILE A 132 -11.84 -1.93 8.15
C ILE A 132 -12.66 -0.88 8.89
N GLU A 133 -13.16 0.13 8.17
CA GLU A 133 -13.94 1.22 8.76
C GLU A 133 -15.20 0.73 9.48
N LYS A 134 -16.02 -0.07 8.80
CA LYS A 134 -17.28 -0.59 9.34
C LYS A 134 -17.03 -1.56 10.50
N CYS A 135 -16.02 -2.41 10.43
CA CYS A 135 -15.63 -3.30 11.52
C CYS A 135 -15.23 -2.54 12.79
N VAL A 136 -14.47 -1.44 12.67
CA VAL A 136 -14.13 -0.60 13.83
C VAL A 136 -15.37 0.07 14.42
N ARG A 137 -16.39 0.40 13.62
CA ARG A 137 -17.69 0.87 14.13
C ARG A 137 -18.43 -0.21 14.90
N HIS A 138 -18.34 -1.47 14.50
CA HIS A 138 -18.92 -2.61 15.22
C HIS A 138 -18.19 -2.98 16.52
N LEU A 139 -16.99 -2.47 16.78
CA LEU A 139 -16.30 -2.73 18.04
C LEU A 139 -16.93 -1.97 19.23
N LYS A 140 -17.09 -2.70 20.34
CA LYS A 140 -17.27 -2.11 21.68
C LYS A 140 -16.01 -1.32 22.10
N PRO A 141 -16.10 -0.42 23.09
CA PRO A 141 -14.90 0.06 23.79
C PRO A 141 -14.08 -1.14 24.32
N GLY A 142 -12.77 -1.17 24.05
CA GLY A 142 -11.91 -2.32 24.37
C GLY A 142 -12.03 -3.51 23.40
N GLY A 143 -12.92 -3.44 22.41
CA GLY A 143 -13.04 -4.44 21.36
C GLY A 143 -11.82 -4.46 20.44
N GLU A 144 -11.57 -5.62 19.83
CA GLU A 144 -10.41 -5.84 18.96
C GLU A 144 -10.78 -6.22 17.52
N LEU A 145 -9.99 -5.76 16.57
CA LEU A 145 -10.07 -6.13 15.15
C LEU A 145 -8.79 -6.85 14.76
N ILE A 146 -8.89 -8.08 14.25
CA ILE A 146 -7.77 -8.92 13.83
C ILE A 146 -7.93 -9.26 12.36
N PHE A 147 -7.17 -8.61 11.49
CA PHE A 147 -7.32 -8.72 10.04
C PHE A 147 -6.01 -9.11 9.36
N ILE A 148 -6.16 -9.74 8.19
CA ILE A 148 -5.12 -9.84 7.17
C ILE A 148 -5.51 -8.97 5.98
N THR A 149 -4.67 -7.99 5.65
CA THR A 149 -4.93 -7.03 4.55
C THR A 149 -3.65 -6.67 3.81
N PRO A 150 -3.72 -6.11 2.59
CA PRO A 150 -2.56 -5.54 1.92
C PRO A 150 -1.90 -4.47 2.81
N ARG A 151 -0.59 -4.59 3.09
CA ARG A 151 0.14 -3.67 4.00
C ARG A 151 0.10 -2.21 3.55
N ASP A 152 -0.08 -2.00 2.24
CA ASP A 152 -0.07 -0.69 1.60
C ASP A 152 -1.14 0.27 2.16
N PHE A 153 -2.19 -0.25 2.81
CA PHE A 153 -3.21 0.60 3.44
C PHE A 153 -2.61 1.59 4.44
N LEU A 154 -1.53 1.21 5.13
CA LEU A 154 -0.85 2.06 6.11
C LEU A 154 -0.31 3.36 5.51
N LYS A 155 -0.08 3.41 4.19
CA LYS A 155 0.55 4.55 3.49
C LYS A 155 -0.20 5.01 2.25
N ALA A 156 -1.23 4.30 1.83
CA ALA A 156 -1.99 4.61 0.62
C ALA A 156 -2.66 5.98 0.77
N THR A 157 -2.51 6.85 -0.22
CA THR A 157 -3.11 8.19 -0.14
C THR A 157 -4.63 8.15 -0.03
N GLY A 158 -5.29 7.19 -0.68
CA GLY A 158 -6.74 6.99 -0.56
C GLY A 158 -7.20 6.49 0.82
N ALA A 159 -6.27 6.00 1.65
CA ALA A 159 -6.54 5.56 3.02
C ALA A 159 -6.17 6.60 4.08
N ALA A 160 -5.62 7.77 3.70
CA ALA A 160 -5.07 8.73 4.65
C ALA A 160 -6.08 9.17 5.73
N ARG A 161 -7.30 9.54 5.32
CA ARG A 161 -8.37 9.94 6.25
C ARG A 161 -8.86 8.77 7.11
N LEU A 162 -8.95 7.57 6.54
CA LEU A 162 -9.27 6.35 7.29
C LEU A 162 -8.20 6.07 8.35
N ASN A 163 -6.93 6.17 8.01
CA ASN A 163 -5.81 5.89 8.92
C ASN A 163 -5.72 6.91 10.05
N THR A 164 -5.89 8.20 9.77
CA THR A 164 -6.00 9.22 10.82
C THR A 164 -7.15 8.88 11.77
N TRP A 165 -8.32 8.59 11.22
CA TRP A 165 -9.47 8.19 12.04
C TRP A 165 -9.22 6.91 12.84
N LEU A 166 -8.64 5.87 12.23
CA LEU A 166 -8.32 4.60 12.88
C LEU A 166 -7.34 4.83 14.05
N PHE A 167 -6.32 5.65 13.83
CA PHE A 167 -5.38 6.07 14.86
C PHE A 167 -6.12 6.82 15.98
N ASP A 168 -7.06 7.70 15.68
CA ASP A 168 -7.86 8.37 16.71
C ASP A 168 -8.80 7.42 17.48
N GLN A 169 -9.16 6.28 16.89
CA GLN A 169 -10.03 5.28 17.54
C GLN A 169 -9.28 4.34 18.50
N GLY A 170 -7.97 4.16 18.35
CA GLY A 170 -7.22 3.20 19.18
C GLY A 170 -5.84 2.87 18.62
N THR A 171 -5.28 1.74 19.03
CA THR A 171 -3.89 1.37 18.71
C THR A 171 -3.83 0.03 17.99
N ILE A 172 -3.06 -0.05 16.90
CA ILE A 172 -2.60 -1.33 16.36
C ILE A 172 -1.56 -1.87 17.35
N THR A 173 -1.87 -2.97 18.01
CA THR A 173 -1.06 -3.54 19.09
C THR A 173 -0.13 -4.65 18.60
N ASP A 174 -0.47 -5.31 17.50
CA ASP A 174 0.31 -6.39 16.93
C ASP A 174 0.30 -6.19 15.41
N PHE A 175 1.47 -6.30 14.78
CA PHE A 175 1.63 -6.12 13.34
C PHE A 175 2.74 -7.02 12.82
N GLU A 176 2.39 -7.93 11.91
CA GLU A 176 3.31 -8.87 11.30
C GLU A 176 3.23 -8.75 9.78
N ASP A 177 4.35 -8.35 9.16
CA ASP A 177 4.49 -8.29 7.71
C ASP A 177 4.75 -9.70 7.17
N LEU A 178 3.96 -10.15 6.19
CA LEU A 178 4.13 -11.46 5.57
C LEU A 178 5.09 -11.42 4.37
N GLY A 179 5.53 -10.21 3.96
CA GLY A 179 6.45 -10.02 2.85
C GLY A 179 5.91 -10.52 1.50
N ASP A 180 6.84 -10.91 0.63
CA ASP A 180 6.65 -11.50 -0.70
C ASP A 180 6.24 -12.99 -0.59
N THR A 181 6.02 -13.50 0.63
CA THR A 181 5.48 -14.85 0.82
C THR A 181 4.21 -14.94 0.00
N ARG A 182 4.17 -15.86 -0.95
CA ARG A 182 2.95 -16.19 -1.71
C ARG A 182 2.01 -16.92 -0.77
N VAL A 183 1.43 -16.19 0.16
CA VAL A 183 0.48 -16.70 1.15
C VAL A 183 -0.76 -17.24 0.43
N PHE A 184 -1.07 -16.71 -0.75
CA PHE A 184 -2.21 -17.12 -1.56
C PHE A 184 -1.76 -17.48 -2.99
N GLU A 185 -2.39 -18.50 -3.58
CA GLU A 185 -2.12 -18.94 -4.96
C GLU A 185 -2.53 -17.84 -5.96
N GLY A 186 -1.66 -17.48 -6.91
CA GLY A 186 -2.06 -16.70 -8.10
C GLY A 186 -1.78 -15.18 -8.10
N VAL A 187 -0.86 -14.69 -7.25
CA VAL A 187 -0.42 -13.28 -7.12
C VAL A 187 -1.34 -12.48 -6.19
N THR A 188 -0.90 -12.33 -4.93
CA THR A 188 -1.52 -11.46 -3.93
C THR A 188 -0.59 -10.32 -3.53
N PRO A 189 -1.16 -9.17 -3.16
CA PRO A 189 -0.38 -8.06 -2.60
C PRO A 189 0.33 -8.50 -1.32
N ASN A 190 1.44 -7.83 -0.99
CA ASN A 190 2.17 -8.07 0.26
C ASN A 190 1.23 -7.76 1.43
N CYS A 191 0.84 -8.80 2.16
CA CYS A 191 -0.16 -8.71 3.21
C CYS A 191 0.50 -8.58 4.58
N ALA A 192 -0.23 -8.02 5.53
CA ALA A 192 0.14 -8.02 6.93
C ALA A 192 -1.01 -8.56 7.78
N ILE A 193 -0.67 -9.31 8.82
CA ILE A 193 -1.59 -9.65 9.91
C ILE A 193 -1.47 -8.55 10.96
N TRP A 194 -2.58 -8.02 11.43
CA TRP A 194 -2.57 -6.99 12.46
C TRP A 194 -3.75 -7.10 13.41
N ARG A 195 -3.50 -6.73 14.66
CA ARG A 195 -4.51 -6.57 15.72
C ARG A 195 -4.61 -5.11 16.10
N PHE A 196 -5.83 -4.59 16.11
CA PHE A 196 -6.17 -3.26 16.59
C PHE A 196 -7.08 -3.37 17.82
N GLU A 197 -6.88 -2.47 18.79
CA GLU A 197 -7.66 -2.41 20.01
C GLU A 197 -8.29 -1.02 20.16
N LYS A 198 -9.63 -0.97 20.16
CA LYS A 198 -10.40 0.27 20.22
C LYS A 198 -10.37 0.87 21.61
N GLY A 199 -10.08 2.15 21.70
CA GLY A 199 -9.93 2.87 22.98
C GLY A 199 -8.54 2.77 23.60
N ASN A 200 -7.67 1.87 23.11
CA ASN A 200 -6.28 1.81 23.56
C ASN A 200 -5.49 2.97 22.94
N MET A 201 -5.08 3.92 23.75
CA MET A 201 -4.32 5.11 23.32
C MET A 201 -2.84 5.04 23.70
N SER A 202 -2.33 3.85 24.07
CA SER A 202 -0.93 3.68 24.46
C SER A 202 0.05 3.99 23.31
N ARG A 203 -0.40 3.85 22.06
CA ARG A 203 0.43 3.93 20.85
C ARG A 203 1.60 2.96 20.87
N ARG A 204 1.45 1.83 21.59
CA ARG A 204 2.49 0.80 21.72
C ARG A 204 2.02 -0.53 21.17
N LEU A 205 2.92 -1.15 20.41
CA LEU A 205 2.80 -2.53 20.01
C LEU A 205 3.40 -3.44 21.09
N THR A 206 3.03 -4.71 21.06
CA THR A 206 3.48 -5.74 21.99
C THR A 206 4.97 -6.04 21.89
N ASP A 207 5.55 -5.83 20.71
CA ASP A 207 6.98 -5.91 20.45
C ASP A 207 7.76 -4.63 20.78
N ARG A 208 7.14 -3.70 21.51
CA ARG A 208 7.72 -2.42 21.99
C ARG A 208 7.88 -1.34 20.92
N ARG A 209 7.52 -1.59 19.66
CA ARG A 209 7.40 -0.52 18.66
C ARG A 209 6.33 0.50 19.07
N ARG A 210 6.50 1.74 18.62
CA ARG A 210 5.55 2.84 18.76
C ARG A 210 4.78 3.01 17.47
N SER A 211 3.47 3.16 17.58
CA SER A 211 2.64 3.55 16.45
C SER A 211 2.68 5.08 16.31
N VAL A 212 3.06 5.55 15.13
CA VAL A 212 3.09 6.98 14.79
C VAL A 212 2.20 7.21 13.59
N CYS A 213 1.41 8.29 13.59
CA CYS A 213 0.60 8.70 12.46
C CYS A 213 0.98 10.10 11.97
N THR A 214 1.32 10.23 10.69
CA THR A 214 1.64 11.51 10.04
C THR A 214 0.93 11.61 8.70
N VAL A 215 0.08 12.63 8.50
CA VAL A 215 -0.68 12.86 7.25
C VAL A 215 -1.39 11.58 6.74
N GLY A 216 -1.97 10.82 7.68
CA GLY A 216 -2.67 9.56 7.39
C GLY A 216 -1.77 8.37 7.05
N GLN A 217 -0.46 8.46 7.28
CA GLN A 217 0.46 7.33 7.24
C GLN A 217 0.69 6.78 8.64
N ILE A 218 0.52 5.48 8.83
CA ILE A 218 0.82 4.80 10.09
C ILE A 218 2.16 4.07 9.95
N MET A 219 3.04 4.26 10.94
CA MET A 219 4.37 3.68 11.01
C MET A 219 4.57 3.00 12.37
N PHE A 220 5.50 2.03 12.42
CA PHE A 220 5.82 1.28 13.64
C PHE A 220 7.33 1.35 13.90
N THR A 221 7.73 2.18 14.87
CA THR A 221 9.14 2.53 15.05
C THR A 221 9.65 2.19 16.46
N HIS A 222 10.92 1.81 16.59
CA HIS A 222 11.62 1.89 17.87
C HIS A 222 12.29 3.26 18.02
N GLY A 223 12.82 3.78 16.90
CA GLY A 223 13.42 5.09 16.81
C GLY A 223 12.44 6.25 17.04
N ILE A 224 13.00 7.41 17.37
CA ILE A 224 12.28 8.68 17.42
C ILE A 224 12.50 9.39 16.08
N TYR A 225 11.39 9.66 15.39
CA TYR A 225 11.36 10.40 14.14
C TYR A 225 10.39 11.56 14.33
N SER A 226 10.89 12.77 14.14
CA SER A 226 10.23 14.02 14.55
C SER A 226 10.24 15.07 13.45
N VAL A 227 11.25 15.05 12.58
CA VAL A 227 11.48 16.04 11.51
C VAL A 227 10.69 15.63 10.27
N PRO A 228 9.64 16.35 9.83
CA PRO A 228 8.92 16.00 8.62
C PRO A 228 9.83 16.12 7.39
N LEU A 229 9.92 15.10 6.53
CA LEU A 229 10.78 15.18 5.34
C LEU A 229 10.47 16.40 4.48
N LYS A 230 9.19 16.77 4.38
CA LYS A 230 8.73 17.97 3.66
C LYS A 230 9.23 19.31 4.22
N SER A 231 9.67 19.42 5.48
CA SER A 231 10.27 20.64 6.03
C SER A 231 11.72 20.83 5.54
N VAL A 232 12.37 19.75 5.09
CA VAL A 232 13.76 19.74 4.60
C VAL A 232 13.80 19.71 3.08
N PHE A 233 12.95 18.89 2.44
CA PHE A 233 12.98 18.64 1.00
C PHE A 233 11.62 18.79 0.32
N ALA A 234 11.62 19.30 -0.91
CA ALA A 234 10.55 19.03 -1.87
C ALA A 234 10.87 17.75 -2.65
N VAL A 235 9.90 16.82 -2.75
CA VAL A 235 10.07 15.57 -3.52
C VAL A 235 9.41 15.71 -4.89
N LYS A 236 10.13 15.42 -5.97
CA LYS A 236 9.62 15.49 -7.35
C LYS A 236 9.80 14.16 -8.08
N VAL A 237 8.82 13.82 -8.92
CA VAL A 237 8.85 12.65 -9.79
C VAL A 237 9.57 12.95 -11.10
N GLY A 238 10.25 11.95 -11.66
CA GLY A 238 10.91 12.06 -12.96
C GLY A 238 9.96 12.01 -14.16
N ALA A 239 10.56 12.19 -15.33
CA ALA A 239 9.85 12.32 -16.60
C ALA A 239 9.38 10.95 -17.09
N VAL A 240 8.16 10.87 -17.61
CA VAL A 240 7.56 9.62 -18.07
C VAL A 240 7.35 9.69 -19.57
N SER A 241 8.08 8.86 -20.31
CA SER A 241 7.91 8.73 -21.76
C SER A 241 6.65 7.93 -22.10
N GLY A 242 6.34 6.89 -21.33
CA GLY A 242 5.28 5.91 -21.65
C GLY A 242 5.64 4.94 -22.77
N ALA A 243 6.89 4.97 -23.27
CA ALA A 243 7.44 4.06 -24.27
C ALA A 243 8.99 4.09 -24.24
N ASP A 244 9.58 3.77 -23.08
CA ASP A 244 11.03 3.90 -22.85
C ASP A 244 11.85 3.14 -23.90
N ASP A 245 11.35 2.00 -24.38
CA ASP A 245 11.98 1.18 -25.43
C ASP A 245 12.06 1.87 -26.80
N ILE A 246 11.17 2.81 -27.09
CA ILE A 246 11.19 3.61 -28.33
C ILE A 246 12.12 4.82 -28.18
N PHE A 247 12.08 5.48 -27.02
CA PHE A 247 12.80 6.73 -26.81
C PHE A 247 14.26 6.54 -26.36
N THR A 248 14.64 5.35 -25.86
CA THR A 248 16.03 5.05 -25.51
C THR A 248 16.85 4.82 -26.77
N ASN A 249 17.80 5.71 -27.06
CA ASN A 249 18.64 5.61 -28.25
C ASN A 249 19.99 6.29 -28.03
N ALA A 250 21.08 5.52 -28.13
CA ALA A 250 22.43 6.00 -27.87
C ALA A 250 22.96 6.97 -28.95
N GLU A 251 22.54 6.78 -30.21
CA GLU A 251 23.05 7.57 -31.34
C GLU A 251 22.20 8.83 -31.59
N LEU A 252 20.88 8.68 -31.54
CA LEU A 252 19.92 9.74 -31.88
C LEU A 252 19.37 10.49 -30.66
N GLY A 253 19.61 10.01 -29.45
CA GLY A 253 19.16 10.68 -28.24
C GLY A 253 19.81 12.06 -28.09
N ASN A 254 19.02 13.05 -27.69
CA ASN A 254 19.45 14.45 -27.52
C ASN A 254 19.69 14.82 -26.05
N GLU A 255 19.14 14.07 -25.10
CA GLU A 255 19.24 14.33 -23.66
C GLU A 255 19.64 13.07 -22.90
N ASP A 256 20.35 13.26 -21.78
CA ASP A 256 20.70 12.21 -20.83
C ASP A 256 19.81 12.28 -19.60
N PHE A 257 19.47 11.11 -19.05
CA PHE A 257 18.61 10.98 -17.87
C PHE A 257 19.24 10.08 -16.81
N VAL A 258 19.18 10.52 -15.56
CA VAL A 258 19.32 9.63 -14.39
C VAL A 258 18.18 8.60 -14.43
N CYS A 259 18.52 7.33 -14.29
CA CYS A 259 17.57 6.22 -14.36
C CYS A 259 17.83 5.17 -13.27
N SER A 260 17.02 4.12 -13.23
CA SER A 260 17.10 3.05 -12.25
C SER A 260 18.48 2.36 -12.12
N LYS A 261 19.31 2.41 -13.16
CA LYS A 261 20.66 1.83 -13.14
C LYS A 261 21.74 2.78 -12.63
N THR A 262 21.51 4.10 -12.73
CA THR A 262 22.53 5.13 -12.52
C THR A 262 23.17 5.05 -11.13
N ALA A 263 22.38 4.76 -10.09
CA ALA A 263 22.90 4.60 -8.72
C ALA A 263 23.98 3.52 -8.61
N GLN A 264 23.87 2.45 -9.40
CA GLN A 264 24.75 1.28 -9.32
C GLN A 264 25.89 1.35 -10.33
N THR A 265 25.62 1.83 -11.55
CA THR A 265 26.56 1.77 -12.66
C THR A 265 27.20 3.11 -12.98
N GLY A 266 26.65 4.22 -12.49
CA GLY A 266 26.98 5.57 -12.93
C GLY A 266 26.46 5.92 -14.33
N GLU A 267 25.91 4.95 -15.07
CA GLU A 267 25.45 5.15 -16.44
C GLU A 267 24.14 5.95 -16.47
N LEU A 268 24.08 6.91 -17.38
CA LEU A 268 22.87 7.64 -17.73
C LEU A 268 22.14 6.95 -18.88
N ARG A 269 20.85 7.22 -19.00
CA ARG A 269 20.06 6.77 -20.15
C ARG A 269 19.96 7.89 -21.17
N ARG A 270 20.62 7.71 -22.32
CA ARG A 270 20.51 8.60 -23.47
C ARG A 270 19.16 8.40 -24.16
N MET A 271 18.37 9.46 -24.29
CA MET A 271 17.01 9.39 -24.82
C MET A 271 16.68 10.50 -25.82
N ILE A 272 15.76 10.20 -26.72
CA ILE A 272 15.08 11.18 -27.57
C ILE A 272 14.01 11.86 -26.70
N PHE A 273 14.20 13.15 -26.42
CA PHE A 273 13.34 13.94 -25.54
C PHE A 273 12.73 15.12 -26.30
N ASP A 274 11.40 15.08 -26.45
CA ASP A 274 10.56 16.11 -27.07
C ASP A 274 11.03 16.61 -28.46
N ALA A 275 11.72 15.74 -29.21
CA ALA A 275 12.22 15.99 -30.56
C ALA A 275 11.46 15.13 -31.61
N PRO A 276 10.87 15.74 -32.66
CA PRO A 276 10.16 15.01 -33.73
C PRO A 276 11.14 14.42 -34.74
N LEU A 277 11.83 13.33 -34.37
CA LEU A 277 12.76 12.67 -35.28
C LEU A 277 12.04 11.76 -36.28
N PRO A 278 12.45 11.71 -37.57
CA PRO A 278 11.83 10.84 -38.57
C PRO A 278 11.79 9.36 -38.17
N CYS A 279 12.77 8.89 -37.39
CA CYS A 279 12.81 7.51 -36.90
C CYS A 279 11.64 7.13 -35.98
N LEU A 280 10.93 8.12 -35.41
CA LEU A 280 9.78 7.89 -34.54
C LEU A 280 8.48 7.64 -35.33
N GLU A 281 8.42 8.03 -36.62
CA GLU A 281 7.20 7.96 -37.43
C GLU A 281 6.67 6.52 -37.53
N GLN A 282 7.58 5.53 -37.61
CA GLN A 282 7.23 4.11 -37.64
C GLN A 282 6.51 3.63 -36.36
N PHE A 283 6.61 4.38 -35.25
CA PHE A 283 5.99 4.07 -33.98
C PHE A 283 4.78 4.97 -33.66
N LYS A 284 4.37 5.85 -34.58
CA LYS A 284 3.38 6.90 -34.35
C LYS A 284 2.06 6.37 -33.79
N GLU A 285 1.52 5.28 -34.34
CA GLU A 285 0.29 4.66 -33.85
C GLU A 285 0.41 4.23 -32.37
N ARG A 286 1.52 3.56 -32.03
CA ARG A 286 1.79 3.13 -30.65
C ARG A 286 2.00 4.32 -29.71
N LEU A 287 2.66 5.38 -30.19
CA LEU A 287 2.91 6.58 -29.41
C LEU A 287 1.63 7.41 -29.17
N LEU A 288 0.70 7.44 -30.12
CA LEU A 288 -0.64 8.02 -29.96
C LEU A 288 -1.49 7.25 -28.94
N ALA A 289 -1.37 5.92 -28.91
CA ALA A 289 -2.15 5.06 -28.01
C ALA A 289 -1.72 5.10 -26.53
N ARG A 290 -0.61 5.79 -26.21
CA ARG A 290 -0.10 5.89 -24.83
C ARG A 290 -1.10 6.61 -23.92
N ARG A 291 -1.33 6.06 -22.73
CA ARG A 291 -2.27 6.60 -21.73
C ARG A 291 -1.62 7.51 -20.68
N VAL A 292 -0.34 7.85 -20.85
CA VAL A 292 0.41 8.69 -19.89
C VAL A 292 0.06 10.17 -20.01
N ALA A 293 -0.46 10.61 -21.16
CA ALA A 293 -1.00 11.94 -21.42
C ALA A 293 -2.01 11.84 -22.58
N ARG A 294 -2.59 12.98 -22.99
CA ARG A 294 -3.36 13.05 -24.24
C ARG A 294 -2.40 13.36 -25.39
N PHE A 295 -2.46 12.53 -26.43
CA PHE A 295 -1.65 12.70 -27.63
C PHE A 295 -2.54 12.90 -28.88
N ASP A 296 -2.01 13.65 -29.83
CA ASP A 296 -2.60 13.97 -31.13
C ASP A 296 -1.51 14.10 -32.20
N GLU A 297 -1.92 14.41 -33.42
CA GLU A 297 -1.06 14.54 -34.60
C GLU A 297 0.10 15.54 -34.44
N HIS A 298 0.01 16.48 -33.48
CA HIS A 298 0.99 17.55 -33.27
C HIS A 298 1.87 17.35 -32.03
N ASN A 299 1.68 16.28 -31.26
CA ASN A 299 2.45 16.05 -30.05
C ASN A 299 2.77 14.58 -29.76
N TRP A 300 2.42 13.65 -30.64
CA TRP A 300 2.62 12.21 -30.43
C TRP A 300 4.09 11.80 -30.20
N TRP A 301 5.06 12.59 -30.63
CA TRP A 301 6.50 12.34 -30.36
C TRP A 301 6.95 12.85 -28.98
N LYS A 302 6.14 13.64 -28.29
CA LYS A 302 6.49 14.19 -26.98
C LYS A 302 6.38 13.13 -25.89
N TRP A 303 7.06 13.39 -24.78
CA TRP A 303 6.90 12.62 -23.55
C TRP A 303 5.59 12.97 -22.85
N GLY A 304 5.01 12.00 -22.14
CA GLY A 304 3.72 12.18 -21.49
C GLY A 304 3.77 13.12 -20.29
N ARG A 305 4.84 13.02 -19.49
CA ARG A 305 5.03 13.89 -18.32
C ARG A 305 6.47 14.35 -18.25
N ARG A 306 6.66 15.65 -18.08
CA ARG A 306 7.98 16.24 -17.81
C ARG A 306 8.31 16.15 -16.31
N HIS A 307 9.60 16.04 -16.01
CA HIS A 307 10.13 16.17 -14.66
C HIS A 307 10.17 17.64 -14.24
N HIS A 308 10.42 17.90 -12.95
CA HIS A 308 10.67 19.26 -12.48
C HIS A 308 12.06 19.74 -12.95
N VAL A 309 12.08 20.73 -13.83
CA VAL A 309 13.31 21.35 -14.38
C VAL A 309 13.80 22.41 -13.41
N SER A 310 15.02 22.25 -12.92
CA SER A 310 15.65 23.16 -11.97
C SER A 310 17.17 23.07 -12.07
N ASP A 311 17.87 24.16 -11.75
CA ASP A 311 19.32 24.19 -11.57
C ASP A 311 19.76 23.97 -10.12
N GLY A 312 18.82 23.95 -9.17
CA GLY A 312 19.11 23.81 -7.73
C GLY A 312 19.69 22.44 -7.32
N PRO A 313 20.38 22.33 -6.19
CA PRO A 313 20.94 21.06 -5.71
C PRO A 313 19.85 20.00 -5.49
N ARG A 314 20.17 18.72 -5.72
CA ARG A 314 19.22 17.61 -5.57
C ARG A 314 19.89 16.29 -5.23
N ILE A 315 19.13 15.43 -4.55
CA ILE A 315 19.49 14.06 -4.22
C ILE A 315 18.52 13.13 -4.95
N TYR A 316 19.03 12.05 -5.54
CA TYR A 316 18.22 11.08 -6.26
C TYR A 316 17.97 9.83 -5.44
N VAL A 317 16.80 9.21 -5.67
CA VAL A 317 16.48 7.89 -5.13
C VAL A 317 15.64 7.11 -6.14
N ASN A 318 16.00 5.85 -6.36
CA ASN A 318 15.17 4.96 -7.18
C ASN A 318 13.87 4.64 -6.44
N GLN A 319 12.72 4.71 -7.14
CA GLN A 319 11.42 4.37 -6.54
C GLN A 319 11.35 2.92 -6.05
N LYS A 320 12.09 2.02 -6.70
CA LYS A 320 12.23 0.62 -6.30
C LYS A 320 13.68 0.20 -6.42
N THR A 321 14.29 -0.25 -5.32
CA THR A 321 15.70 -0.67 -5.33
C THR A 321 15.99 -1.67 -4.22
N ARG A 322 17.03 -2.48 -4.40
CA ARG A 322 17.63 -3.33 -3.35
C ARG A 322 18.99 -2.80 -2.90
N HIS A 323 19.41 -1.65 -3.42
CA HIS A 323 20.67 -1.04 -3.05
C HIS A 323 20.62 -0.56 -1.60
N ALA A 324 21.63 -0.92 -0.81
CA ALA A 324 21.67 -0.64 0.63
C ALA A 324 21.73 0.86 0.95
N ALA A 325 22.39 1.65 0.09
CA ALA A 325 22.41 3.11 0.14
C ALA A 325 21.54 3.67 -1.01
N PRO A 326 20.20 3.73 -0.86
CA PRO A 326 19.31 4.05 -1.98
C PRO A 326 19.38 5.51 -2.47
N PHE A 327 19.90 6.43 -1.67
CA PHE A 327 20.04 7.86 -2.01
C PHE A 327 21.43 8.16 -2.58
N PHE A 328 21.50 8.91 -3.67
CA PHE A 328 22.74 9.18 -4.40
C PHE A 328 22.74 10.54 -5.10
N LEU A 329 23.93 11.01 -5.48
CA LEU A 329 24.13 12.26 -6.23
C LEU A 329 24.49 11.95 -7.69
N ASN A 330 24.13 12.87 -8.59
CA ASN A 330 24.56 12.86 -9.99
C ASN A 330 24.45 14.27 -10.59
N ASP A 331 25.38 14.64 -11.49
CA ASP A 331 25.41 15.96 -12.12
C ASP A 331 24.34 16.13 -13.21
N CYS A 332 23.85 15.03 -13.78
CA CYS A 332 22.76 15.05 -14.74
C CYS A 332 21.49 15.61 -14.06
N LYS A 333 20.86 16.60 -14.70
CA LYS A 333 19.69 17.31 -14.15
C LYS A 333 18.36 16.67 -14.53
N ASN A 334 18.33 15.91 -15.62
CA ASN A 334 17.15 15.19 -16.05
C ASN A 334 17.10 13.81 -15.39
N TYR A 335 15.90 13.35 -15.06
CA TYR A 335 15.69 12.06 -14.40
C TYR A 335 14.37 11.45 -14.86
N ASP A 336 14.36 10.14 -15.07
CA ASP A 336 13.21 9.42 -15.62
C ASP A 336 12.21 8.99 -14.53
N GLY A 337 11.08 8.45 -14.96
CA GLY A 337 9.97 8.06 -14.11
C GLY A 337 10.27 6.92 -13.12
N SER A 338 11.46 6.32 -13.17
CA SER A 338 11.91 5.34 -12.18
C SER A 338 12.61 5.97 -10.96
N VAL A 339 12.90 7.27 -11.03
CA VAL A 339 13.68 8.03 -10.04
C VAL A 339 12.83 9.14 -9.42
N LEU A 340 13.05 9.42 -8.14
CA LEU A 340 12.60 10.64 -7.46
C LEU A 340 13.80 11.56 -7.22
N ALA A 341 13.56 12.85 -7.26
CA ALA A 341 14.53 13.87 -6.89
C ALA A 341 14.04 14.62 -5.64
N LEU A 342 14.90 14.69 -4.62
CA LEU A 342 14.70 15.46 -3.40
C LEU A 342 15.48 16.76 -3.53
N PHE A 343 14.77 17.89 -3.48
CA PHE A 343 15.34 19.23 -3.54
C PHE A 343 15.33 19.84 -2.15
N PRO A 344 16.49 20.09 -1.52
CA PRO A 344 16.51 20.79 -0.25
C PRO A 344 15.90 22.18 -0.37
N HIS A 345 15.14 22.63 0.63
CA HIS A 345 14.57 23.98 0.63
C HIS A 345 15.61 25.06 0.95
N ARG A 346 16.65 24.71 1.71
CA ARG A 346 17.77 25.61 1.99
C ARG A 346 18.57 25.89 0.72
N ALA A 347 18.59 27.16 0.31
CA ALA A 347 19.30 27.63 -0.87
C ALA A 347 20.80 27.83 -0.65
N ASP A 348 21.25 27.83 0.61
CA ASP A 348 22.63 28.10 1.02
C ASP A 348 23.49 26.83 1.21
N LEU A 349 22.99 25.67 0.80
CA LEU A 349 23.72 24.41 0.90
C LEU A 349 24.83 24.31 -0.15
N ASP A 350 26.07 24.17 0.32
CA ASP A 350 27.19 23.79 -0.53
C ASP A 350 27.16 22.29 -0.91
N ALA A 351 28.05 21.90 -1.83
CA ALA A 351 28.17 20.51 -2.29
C ALA A 351 28.52 19.53 -1.14
N GLY A 352 29.26 20.00 -0.13
CA GLY A 352 29.60 19.21 1.05
C GLY A 352 28.39 18.93 1.94
N ALA A 353 27.53 19.92 2.15
CA ALA A 353 26.28 19.80 2.88
C ALA A 353 25.29 18.87 2.16
N LEU A 354 25.20 18.98 0.83
CA LEU A 354 24.37 18.07 0.03
C LEU A 354 24.85 16.61 0.13
N SER A 355 26.18 16.40 0.11
CA SER A 355 26.77 15.08 0.31
C SER A 355 26.50 14.53 1.71
N ARG A 356 26.60 15.37 2.76
CA ARG A 356 26.23 14.98 4.13
C ARG A 356 24.76 14.59 4.26
N LEU A 357 23.84 15.39 3.70
CA LEU A 357 22.41 15.06 3.68
C LEU A 357 22.14 13.72 2.98
N THR A 358 22.87 13.43 1.91
CA THR A 358 22.76 12.15 1.20
C THR A 358 23.19 10.98 2.07
N LEU A 359 24.29 11.13 2.82
CA LEU A 359 24.75 10.12 3.78
C LEU A 359 23.74 9.94 4.91
N MET A 360 23.25 11.03 5.51
CA MET A 360 22.24 10.99 6.56
C MET A 360 20.97 10.27 6.09
N LEU A 361 20.49 10.55 4.87
CA LEU A 361 19.33 9.84 4.30
C LEU A 361 19.56 8.33 4.14
N ASN A 362 20.80 7.90 3.88
CA ASN A 362 21.16 6.49 3.79
C ASN A 362 21.35 5.82 5.16
N GLU A 363 21.52 6.59 6.23
CA GLU A 363 21.59 6.10 7.62
C GLU A 363 20.21 5.95 8.26
N VAL A 364 19.17 6.57 7.69
CA VAL A 364 17.79 6.40 8.17
C VAL A 364 17.36 4.94 8.04
N ASP A 365 16.83 4.37 9.13
CA ASP A 365 16.18 3.07 9.09
C ASP A 365 14.81 3.16 8.40
N TRP A 366 14.87 3.07 7.07
CA TRP A 366 13.69 3.06 6.21
C TRP A 366 12.82 1.81 6.39
N HIS A 367 13.36 0.74 7.01
CA HIS A 367 12.58 -0.46 7.31
C HIS A 367 11.59 -0.17 8.44
N GLU A 368 12.02 0.49 9.53
CA GLU A 368 11.11 0.94 10.60
C GLU A 368 10.03 1.90 10.10
N LEU A 369 10.41 2.79 9.18
CA LEU A 369 9.46 3.71 8.55
C LEU A 369 8.53 2.99 7.54
N GLY A 370 8.69 1.69 7.32
CA GLY A 370 7.85 0.84 6.47
C GLY A 370 8.11 0.98 4.96
N PHE A 371 9.26 1.55 4.56
CA PHE A 371 9.66 1.72 3.15
C PHE A 371 10.42 0.51 2.60
N VAL A 372 10.72 -0.49 3.43
CA VAL A 372 11.38 -1.72 2.99
C VAL A 372 10.40 -2.89 3.09
N CYS A 373 10.35 -3.71 2.05
CA CYS A 373 9.63 -4.98 2.01
C CYS A 373 10.54 -6.04 1.39
N ASP A 374 10.81 -7.14 2.10
CA ASP A 374 11.70 -8.23 1.67
C ASP A 374 13.06 -7.75 1.16
N GLY A 375 13.66 -6.76 1.85
CA GLY A 375 14.94 -6.16 1.46
C GLY A 375 14.89 -5.29 0.20
N ARG A 376 13.69 -4.91 -0.27
CA ARG A 376 13.48 -3.96 -1.37
C ARG A 376 12.89 -2.66 -0.81
N PHE A 377 13.57 -1.56 -1.08
CA PHE A 377 13.06 -0.22 -0.82
C PHE A 377 11.96 0.14 -1.83
N LEU A 378 10.89 0.77 -1.35
CA LEU A 378 9.70 1.18 -2.09
C LEU A 378 9.38 2.63 -1.76
N PHE A 379 9.91 3.55 -2.56
CA PHE A 379 9.69 4.99 -2.42
C PHE A 379 8.66 5.48 -3.44
N ALA A 380 7.59 6.12 -2.95
CA ALA A 380 6.68 6.89 -3.78
C ALA A 380 6.69 8.35 -3.32
N GLN A 381 6.48 9.29 -4.24
CA GLN A 381 6.59 10.73 -3.97
C GLN A 381 5.83 11.14 -2.71
N ARG A 382 4.50 10.90 -2.68
CA ARG A 382 3.66 11.28 -1.55
C ARG A 382 3.99 10.51 -0.27
N SER A 383 4.42 9.24 -0.38
CA SER A 383 4.75 8.49 0.83
C SER A 383 6.02 9.03 1.47
N LEU A 384 7.07 9.21 0.67
CA LEU A 384 8.36 9.74 1.08
C LEU A 384 8.26 11.20 1.59
N GLU A 385 7.52 12.06 0.90
CA GLU A 385 7.35 13.48 1.27
C GLU A 385 6.73 13.67 2.66
N ASN A 386 5.87 12.74 3.09
CA ASN A 386 5.24 12.77 4.41
C ASN A 386 5.95 11.90 5.45
N ALA A 387 7.10 11.30 5.12
CA ALA A 387 7.88 10.55 6.09
C ALA A 387 8.42 11.46 7.20
N LEU A 388 8.74 10.87 8.35
CA LEU A 388 9.47 11.54 9.42
C LEU A 388 10.93 11.08 9.39
N LEU A 389 11.84 12.02 9.61
CA LEU A 389 13.27 11.85 9.68
C LEU A 389 13.74 11.93 11.15
N PRO A 390 14.91 11.37 11.46
CA PRO A 390 15.57 11.58 12.75
C PRO A 390 15.82 13.06 13.07
N GLU A 391 15.95 13.38 14.35
CA GLU A 391 16.16 14.75 14.86
C GLU A 391 17.40 15.43 14.27
N ASP A 392 18.43 14.67 13.86
CA ASP A 392 19.65 15.22 13.26
C ASP A 392 19.38 16.04 11.98
N PHE A 393 18.22 15.84 11.34
CA PHE A 393 17.79 16.64 10.18
C PHE A 393 17.25 18.02 10.55
N ALA A 394 16.97 18.30 11.83
CA ALA A 394 16.42 19.58 12.31
C ALA A 394 17.26 20.79 11.85
N ALA A 395 18.60 20.64 11.77
CA ALA A 395 19.51 21.69 11.32
C ALA A 395 19.31 22.13 9.86
N TYR A 396 18.56 21.34 9.07
CA TYR A 396 18.28 21.59 7.65
C TYR A 396 16.81 21.94 7.38
N GLU A 397 15.97 21.96 8.42
CA GLU A 397 14.57 22.35 8.29
C GLU A 397 14.42 23.84 7.94
N VAL A 398 13.35 24.15 7.22
CA VAL A 398 12.88 25.52 6.99
C VAL A 398 11.51 25.68 7.65
N GLU A 399 11.43 26.54 8.66
CA GLU A 399 10.19 26.81 9.40
C GLU A 399 9.09 27.38 8.48
N GLY A 400 7.83 27.03 8.77
CA GLY A 400 6.67 27.57 8.06
C GLY A 400 6.27 26.85 6.76
N LEU A 401 6.94 25.76 6.40
CA LEU A 401 6.59 24.93 5.22
C LEU A 401 5.64 23.75 5.53
N VAL A 402 5.39 23.46 6.82
CA VAL A 402 4.69 22.25 7.28
C VAL A 402 3.32 22.51 7.84
#